data_AF-A0A899FNJ6-F1
#
_entry.id   AF-A0A899FNJ6-F1
#
_cell.length_a   1.000
_cell.length_b   1.000
_cell.length_c   1.000
_cell.angle_alpha   90.00
_cell.angle_beta   90.00
_cell.angle_gamma   90.00
#
_symmetry.space_group_name_H-M   'P 1'
#
loop_
_entity.id
_entity.type
_entity.pdbx_description
1 polymer ?
#
loop_
_entity_poly.entity_id
_entity_poly.type
_entity_poly.pdbx_seq_one_letter_code
_entity_poly.pdbx_strand_id
1 'polypeptide(L)'
;MEKLKEKLSSLRMEADEANGRADEAAARIKQLEYELALKEQECVSLVHKNELLEAEIERLEAQLLEVKISVEDESGCRNINESLQKKIEILEEELELNDSNLRKTTDALRLMDVKTEHFERKISVLEKERDEIEAKYEEMARKYEHVKAELDEVNQQLERLLYSKKGKIGLKPWSHTKIQSSMSLDIDKHTKFHLRHLKMLPHDYLFSDTSRMSICFFCICSLDLLGSLQTSTTSSQRENWINWVYSCQVSNGFRDWPSTESFQPSCHDLVNIVSTYFAICILIILKDDMKRLNRKNIIQLILQLQNEDGSFRSCLSRDKNIQLLEKTDIRFTYCSIATLYILGCKNIDNFIHIESLLKYIGSCKSYDHGFSENPKKESHAGYTYCAVASLSLLKNMSPFTNKKLSSLCLEKTINWLLKKQLSNIDDYGGFSGRTNKSSDTCYSFWVGAALKCLQGDKDLISEESCKEFLLNRTHNIGGFIKSEGEYPDVMHSYFGLAALSIFGENNLLEIEPALGISKSSLLGLKMLNEN
;
A
#
# COMPACT_ATOMS: atom_id res chain seq x y z
N MET A 1 66.02 96.50 91.97
CA MET A 1 64.55 96.65 92.04
C MET A 1 63.97 97.17 90.73
N GLU A 2 64.54 98.19 90.08
CA GLU A 2 64.02 98.74 88.80
C GLU A 2 64.13 97.80 87.60
N LYS A 3 65.30 97.19 87.32
CA LYS A 3 65.47 96.24 86.19
C LYS A 3 64.52 95.02 86.24
N LEU A 4 64.04 94.67 87.42
CA LEU A 4 63.11 93.55 87.62
C LEU A 4 61.67 93.98 87.30
N LYS A 5 61.32 95.26 87.53
CA LYS A 5 60.03 95.84 87.13
C LYS A 5 59.91 96.01 85.61
N GLU A 6 60.97 96.44 84.94
CA GLU A 6 60.98 96.55 83.46
C GLU A 6 60.79 95.19 82.78
N LYS A 7 61.51 94.17 83.24
CA LYS A 7 61.39 92.81 82.69
C LYS A 7 60.00 92.20 82.93
N LEU A 8 59.40 92.48 84.10
CA LEU A 8 58.02 92.09 84.40
C LEU A 8 56.99 92.82 83.53
N SER A 9 57.26 94.09 83.20
CA SER A 9 56.42 94.88 82.28
C SER A 9 56.49 94.37 80.85
N SER A 10 57.69 94.02 80.36
CA SER A 10 57.90 93.42 79.04
C SER A 10 57.19 92.08 78.90
N LEU A 11 57.32 91.21 79.90
CA LEU A 11 56.65 89.90 79.92
C LEU A 11 55.12 90.03 80.00
N ARG A 12 54.60 91.08 80.66
CA ARG A 12 53.16 91.39 80.65
C ARG A 12 52.70 91.80 79.25
N MET A 13 53.44 92.67 78.57
CA MET A 13 53.11 93.07 77.19
C MET A 13 53.16 91.88 76.22
N GLU A 14 54.17 91.01 76.30
CA GLU A 14 54.26 89.80 75.47
C GLU A 14 53.11 88.82 75.78
N ALA A 15 52.69 88.69 77.05
CA ALA A 15 51.54 87.88 77.43
C ALA A 15 50.23 88.48 76.91
N ASP A 16 50.06 89.79 76.96
CA ASP A 16 48.88 90.49 76.41
C ASP A 16 48.81 90.35 74.89
N GLU A 17 49.94 90.43 74.17
CA GLU A 17 50.02 90.24 72.72
C GLU A 17 49.81 88.76 72.31
N ALA A 18 50.29 87.81 73.11
CA ALA A 18 50.00 86.39 72.93
C ALA A 18 48.51 86.07 73.18
N ASN A 19 47.90 86.68 74.20
CA ASN A 19 46.46 86.58 74.46
C ASN A 19 45.63 87.17 73.31
N GLY A 20 46.02 88.34 72.79
CA GLY A 20 45.36 88.94 71.62
C GLY A 20 45.40 88.03 70.39
N ARG A 21 46.55 87.41 70.09
CA ARG A 21 46.65 86.41 69.01
C ARG A 21 45.84 85.15 69.26
N ALA A 22 45.75 84.70 70.52
CA ALA A 22 44.93 83.56 70.90
C ALA A 22 43.42 83.86 70.73
N ASP A 23 42.99 85.07 71.09
CA ASP A 23 41.62 85.54 70.91
C ASP A 23 41.24 85.67 69.43
N GLU A 24 42.14 86.20 68.59
CA GLU A 24 41.95 86.25 67.13
C GLU A 24 41.88 84.85 66.50
N ALA A 25 42.77 83.94 66.90
CA ALA A 25 42.74 82.55 66.45
C ALA A 25 41.46 81.82 66.88
N ALA A 26 41.00 82.05 68.13
CA ALA A 26 39.76 81.49 68.64
C ALA A 26 38.54 82.02 67.87
N ALA A 27 38.51 83.31 67.54
CA ALA A 27 37.47 83.89 66.69
C ALA A 27 37.48 83.29 65.28
N ARG A 28 38.67 83.06 64.70
CA ARG A 28 38.80 82.44 63.37
C ARG A 28 38.38 80.98 63.36
N ILE A 29 38.70 80.21 64.39
CA ILE A 29 38.25 78.82 64.56
C ILE A 29 36.73 78.78 64.60
N LYS A 30 36.09 79.64 65.39
CA LYS A 30 34.63 79.70 65.49
C LYS A 30 33.96 80.04 64.16
N GLN A 31 34.59 80.89 63.35
CA GLN A 31 34.10 81.21 62.00
C GLN A 31 34.23 80.02 61.05
N LEU A 32 35.36 79.30 61.07
CA LEU A 32 35.58 78.12 60.24
C LEU A 32 34.67 76.95 60.64
N GLU A 33 34.40 76.77 61.93
CA GLU A 33 33.44 75.77 62.43
C GLU A 33 32.02 76.07 61.92
N TYR A 34 31.64 77.34 61.88
CA TYR A 34 30.35 77.75 61.31
C TYR A 34 30.26 77.50 59.79
N GLU A 35 31.32 77.85 59.03
CA GLU A 35 31.38 77.59 57.59
C GLU A 35 31.38 76.09 57.27
N LEU A 36 32.08 75.28 58.08
CA LEU A 36 32.10 73.82 57.94
C LEU A 36 30.70 73.23 58.17
N ALA A 37 30.00 73.66 59.22
CA ALA A 37 28.64 73.20 59.50
C ALA A 37 27.66 73.53 58.36
N LEU A 38 27.78 74.71 57.73
CA LEU A 38 26.98 75.07 56.56
C LEU A 38 27.30 74.17 55.35
N LYS A 39 28.57 73.86 55.12
CA LYS A 39 28.99 72.99 54.01
C LYS A 39 28.60 71.54 54.23
N GLU A 40 28.64 71.06 55.47
CA GLU A 40 28.14 69.72 55.82
C GLU A 40 26.64 69.61 55.55
N GLN A 41 25.85 70.63 55.92
CA GLN A 41 24.41 70.66 55.62
C GLN A 41 24.14 70.67 54.10
N GLU A 42 24.92 71.44 53.33
CA GLU A 42 24.82 71.48 51.86
C GLU A 42 25.16 70.12 51.24
N CYS A 43 26.21 69.45 51.72
CA CYS A 43 26.57 68.10 51.28
C CYS A 43 25.44 67.09 51.55
N VAL A 44 24.84 67.11 52.73
CA VAL A 44 23.71 66.21 53.06
C VAL A 44 22.52 66.45 52.12
N SER A 45 22.21 67.72 51.82
CA SER A 45 21.13 68.05 50.89
C SER A 45 21.41 67.56 49.46
N LEU A 46 22.64 67.70 48.98
CA LEU A 46 23.04 67.25 47.65
C LEU A 46 23.07 65.72 47.55
N VAL A 47 23.52 65.03 48.59
CA VAL A 47 23.50 63.56 48.66
C VAL A 47 22.06 63.06 48.56
N HIS A 48 21.13 63.62 49.35
CA HIS A 48 19.73 63.22 49.27
C HIS A 48 19.11 63.49 47.89
N LYS A 49 19.48 64.61 47.26
CA LYS A 49 19.03 64.92 45.90
C LYS A 49 19.56 63.93 44.87
N ASN A 50 20.80 63.48 45.01
CA ASN A 50 21.37 62.46 44.13
C ASN A 50 20.66 61.11 44.32
N GLU A 51 20.41 60.69 45.56
CA GLU A 51 19.66 59.45 45.83
C GLU A 51 18.26 59.47 45.19
N LEU A 52 17.56 60.60 45.25
CA LEU A 52 16.26 60.76 44.59
C LEU A 52 16.34 60.70 43.06
N LEU A 53 17.39 61.29 42.47
CA LEU A 53 17.60 61.26 41.02
C LEU A 53 18.00 59.87 40.53
N GLU A 54 18.82 59.15 41.29
CA GLU A 54 19.19 57.75 41.01
C GLU A 54 17.95 56.84 41.04
N ALA A 55 17.09 56.98 42.05
CA ALA A 55 15.84 56.23 42.12
C ALA A 55 14.89 56.53 40.95
N GLU A 56 14.82 57.77 40.50
CA GLU A 56 14.00 58.16 39.34
C GLU A 56 14.55 57.60 38.02
N ILE A 57 15.88 57.55 37.86
CA ILE A 57 16.54 56.92 36.71
C ILE A 57 16.21 55.44 36.66
N GLU A 58 16.38 54.71 37.78
CA GLU A 58 16.03 53.28 37.83
C GLU A 58 14.56 53.02 37.46
N ARG A 59 13.65 53.88 37.93
CA ARG A 59 12.23 53.80 37.59
C ARG A 59 11.97 54.00 36.10
N LEU A 60 12.60 55.00 35.48
CA LEU A 60 12.45 55.29 34.06
C LEU A 60 13.08 54.20 33.17
N GLU A 61 14.21 53.63 33.58
CA GLU A 61 14.85 52.50 32.89
C GLU A 61 13.96 51.25 32.91
N ALA A 62 13.33 50.95 34.05
CA ALA A 62 12.38 49.85 34.17
C ALA A 62 11.16 50.04 33.25
N GLN A 63 10.59 51.25 33.22
CA GLN A 63 9.47 51.57 32.31
C GLN A 63 9.86 51.45 30.84
N LEU A 64 11.07 51.88 30.48
CA LEU A 64 11.56 51.80 29.10
C LEU A 64 11.79 50.34 28.64
N LEU A 65 12.20 49.46 29.56
CA LEU A 65 12.32 48.03 29.29
C LEU A 65 10.95 47.38 29.05
N GLU A 66 9.95 47.70 29.87
CA GLU A 66 8.57 47.19 29.73
C GLU A 66 7.93 47.59 28.40
N VAL A 67 8.11 48.85 27.98
CA VAL A 67 7.63 49.35 26.68
C VAL A 67 8.34 48.64 25.52
N LYS A 68 9.65 48.38 25.62
CA LYS A 68 10.39 47.64 24.57
C LYS A 68 9.88 46.21 24.40
N ILE A 69 9.66 45.50 25.50
CA ILE A 69 9.12 44.13 25.47
C ILE A 69 7.74 44.13 24.81
N SER A 70 6.88 45.08 25.16
CA SER A 70 5.53 45.20 24.57
C SER A 70 5.56 45.46 23.05
N VAL A 71 6.53 46.24 22.56
CA VAL A 71 6.70 46.53 21.12
C VAL A 71 7.19 45.29 20.35
N GLU A 72 8.08 44.49 20.94
CA GLU A 72 8.54 43.23 20.34
C GLU A 72 7.39 42.22 20.24
N ASP A 73 6.55 42.11 21.27
CA ASP A 73 5.36 41.25 21.27
C ASP A 73 4.32 41.66 20.21
N GLU A 74 4.10 42.98 20.02
CA GLU A 74 3.22 43.47 18.94
C GLU A 74 3.71 43.09 17.54
N SER A 75 5.04 43.09 17.33
CA SER A 75 5.63 42.71 16.04
C SER A 75 5.45 41.22 15.74
N GLY A 76 5.58 40.37 16.76
CA GLY A 76 5.30 38.94 16.67
C GLY A 76 3.83 38.64 16.35
N CYS A 77 2.92 39.33 17.04
CA CYS A 77 1.47 39.23 16.79
C CYS A 77 1.07 39.67 15.37
N ARG A 78 1.68 40.74 14.82
CA ARG A 78 1.42 41.16 13.43
C ARG A 78 1.82 40.11 12.40
N ASN A 79 3.01 39.51 12.56
CA ASN A 79 3.49 38.48 11.64
C ASN A 79 2.60 37.22 11.65
N ILE A 80 2.13 36.82 12.84
CA ILE A 80 1.19 35.69 12.98
C ILE A 80 -0.15 36.03 12.32
N ASN A 81 -0.66 37.25 12.52
CA ASN A 81 -1.93 37.68 11.93
C ASN A 81 -1.87 37.72 10.39
N GLU A 82 -0.78 38.23 9.81
CA GLU A 82 -0.57 38.20 8.35
C GLU A 82 -0.49 36.76 7.81
N SER A 83 0.16 35.85 8.54
CA SER A 83 0.21 34.43 8.16
C SER A 83 -1.16 33.76 8.24
N LEU A 84 -2.00 34.14 9.20
CA LEU A 84 -3.36 33.61 9.34
C LEU A 84 -4.28 34.16 8.25
N GLN A 85 -4.17 35.44 7.90
CA GLN A 85 -4.93 36.05 6.80
C GLN A 85 -4.65 35.36 5.47
N LYS A 86 -3.38 35.09 5.14
CA LYS A 86 -3.03 34.32 3.93
C LYS A 86 -3.61 32.91 3.90
N LYS A 87 -3.70 32.24 5.07
CA LYS A 87 -4.32 30.92 5.16
C LYS A 87 -5.83 30.98 4.97
N ILE A 88 -6.48 32.03 5.47
CA ILE A 88 -7.92 32.23 5.26
C ILE A 88 -8.22 32.41 3.77
N GLU A 89 -7.45 33.25 3.08
CA GLU A 89 -7.63 33.51 1.64
C GLU A 89 -7.51 32.22 0.80
N ILE A 90 -6.50 31.38 1.09
CA ILE A 90 -6.34 30.08 0.41
C ILE A 90 -7.52 29.14 0.70
N LEU A 91 -8.00 29.11 1.96
CA LEU A 91 -9.13 28.26 2.32
C LEU A 91 -10.44 28.73 1.69
N GLU A 92 -10.61 30.04 1.48
CA GLU A 92 -11.76 30.61 0.77
C GLU A 92 -11.72 30.21 -0.72
N GLU A 93 -10.57 30.28 -1.39
CA GLU A 93 -10.42 29.82 -2.78
C GLU A 93 -10.68 28.31 -2.93
N GLU A 94 -10.17 27.49 -2.01
CA GLU A 94 -10.44 26.05 -1.99
C GLU A 94 -11.93 25.74 -1.76
N LEU A 95 -12.60 26.51 -0.90
CA LEU A 95 -14.03 26.37 -0.64
C LEU A 95 -14.85 26.68 -1.90
N GLU A 96 -14.53 27.78 -2.61
CA GLU A 96 -15.20 28.13 -3.86
C GLU A 96 -15.02 27.07 -4.95
N LEU A 97 -13.81 26.51 -5.07
CA LEU A 97 -13.53 25.43 -6.02
C LEU A 97 -14.33 24.17 -5.68
N ASN A 98 -14.38 23.80 -4.40
CA ASN A 98 -15.14 22.65 -3.93
C ASN A 98 -16.64 22.82 -4.16
N ASP A 99 -17.20 24.00 -3.90
CA ASP A 99 -18.61 24.29 -4.18
C ASP A 99 -18.94 24.20 -5.67
N SER A 100 -18.05 24.70 -6.53
CA SER A 100 -18.18 24.58 -7.99
C SER A 100 -18.18 23.12 -8.45
N ASN A 101 -17.28 22.30 -7.89
CA ASN A 101 -17.19 20.88 -8.18
C ASN A 101 -18.41 20.10 -7.66
N LEU A 102 -18.92 20.46 -6.48
CA LEU A 102 -20.11 19.85 -5.89
C LEU A 102 -21.34 20.11 -6.77
N ARG A 103 -21.50 21.33 -7.29
CA ARG A 103 -22.59 21.68 -8.23
C ARG A 103 -22.51 20.85 -9.51
N LYS A 104 -21.34 20.79 -10.15
CA LYS A 104 -21.13 19.97 -11.37
C LYS A 104 -21.44 18.50 -11.13
N THR A 105 -21.03 17.96 -9.98
CA THR A 105 -21.27 16.57 -9.61
C THR A 105 -22.75 16.31 -9.36
N THR A 106 -23.45 17.25 -8.71
CA THR A 106 -24.89 17.16 -8.45
C THR A 106 -25.70 17.18 -9.75
N ASP A 107 -25.31 18.03 -10.71
CA ASP A 107 -25.98 18.07 -12.02
C ASP A 107 -25.70 16.81 -12.85
N ALA A 108 -24.48 16.27 -12.79
CA ALA A 108 -24.15 15.00 -13.42
C ALA A 108 -24.95 13.83 -12.82
N LEU A 109 -25.16 13.82 -11.51
CA LEU A 109 -25.98 12.82 -10.82
C LEU A 109 -27.42 12.87 -11.31
N ARG A 110 -28.03 14.06 -11.39
CA ARG A 110 -29.40 14.24 -11.91
C ARG A 110 -29.53 13.74 -13.36
N LEU A 111 -28.55 14.01 -14.21
CA LEU A 111 -28.53 13.50 -15.58
C LEU A 111 -28.40 11.97 -15.63
N MET A 112 -27.66 11.39 -14.69
CA MET A 112 -27.52 9.94 -14.57
C MET A 112 -28.84 9.30 -14.12
N ASP A 113 -29.55 9.87 -13.15
CA ASP A 113 -30.85 9.38 -12.69
C ASP A 113 -31.87 9.30 -13.84
N VAL A 114 -31.94 10.34 -14.67
CA VAL A 114 -32.81 10.35 -15.86
C VAL A 114 -32.43 9.25 -16.86
N LYS A 115 -31.13 8.99 -17.05
CA LYS A 115 -30.66 7.89 -17.92
C LYS A 115 -31.02 6.52 -17.33
N THR A 116 -30.89 6.36 -16.01
CA THR A 116 -31.26 5.12 -15.31
C THR A 116 -32.74 4.83 -15.52
N GLU A 117 -33.63 5.80 -15.29
CA GLU A 117 -35.06 5.63 -15.55
C GLU A 117 -35.35 5.26 -17.02
N HIS A 118 -34.61 5.86 -17.97
CA HIS A 118 -34.75 5.53 -19.39
C HIS A 118 -34.34 4.07 -19.69
N PHE A 119 -33.23 3.60 -19.09
CA PHE A 119 -32.77 2.23 -19.27
C PHE A 119 -33.67 1.22 -18.57
N GLU A 120 -34.21 1.53 -17.38
CA GLU A 120 -35.20 0.68 -16.70
C GLU A 120 -36.44 0.45 -17.56
N ARG A 121 -36.97 1.51 -18.19
CA ARG A 121 -38.09 1.37 -19.13
C ARG A 121 -37.72 0.50 -20.33
N LYS A 122 -36.50 0.62 -20.86
CA LYS A 122 -36.03 -0.20 -21.98
C LYS A 122 -35.86 -1.67 -21.59
N ILE A 123 -35.35 -1.94 -20.39
CA ILE A 123 -35.24 -3.29 -19.84
C ILE A 123 -36.63 -3.92 -19.70
N SER A 124 -37.60 -3.20 -19.13
CA SER A 124 -38.97 -3.70 -18.98
C SER A 124 -39.62 -4.08 -20.32
N VAL A 125 -39.35 -3.31 -21.39
CA VAL A 125 -39.81 -3.67 -22.74
C VAL A 125 -39.13 -4.95 -23.26
N LEU A 126 -37.80 -5.05 -23.09
CA LEU A 126 -37.04 -6.22 -23.54
C LEU A 126 -37.39 -7.49 -22.76
N GLU A 127 -37.69 -7.38 -21.47
CA GLU A 127 -38.16 -8.50 -20.65
C GLU A 127 -39.50 -9.02 -21.15
N LYS A 128 -40.42 -8.12 -21.51
CA LYS A 128 -41.69 -8.51 -22.11
C LYS A 128 -41.50 -9.20 -23.47
N GLU A 129 -40.60 -8.69 -24.31
CA GLU A 129 -40.27 -9.33 -25.59
C GLU A 129 -39.63 -10.71 -25.39
N ARG A 130 -38.75 -10.87 -24.38
CA ARG A 130 -38.18 -12.17 -23.99
C ARG A 130 -39.28 -13.14 -23.61
N ASP A 131 -40.18 -12.74 -22.71
CA ASP A 131 -41.26 -13.62 -22.22
C ASP A 131 -42.18 -14.07 -23.36
N GLU A 132 -42.46 -13.17 -24.32
CA GLU A 132 -43.23 -13.51 -25.53
C GLU A 132 -42.49 -14.51 -26.45
N ILE A 133 -41.18 -14.42 -26.55
CA ILE A 133 -40.35 -15.35 -27.35
C ILE A 133 -40.24 -16.71 -26.63
N GLU A 134 -40.04 -16.72 -25.32
CA GLU A 134 -39.99 -17.95 -24.51
C GLU A 134 -41.30 -18.74 -24.63
N ALA A 135 -42.45 -18.06 -24.51
CA ALA A 135 -43.75 -18.70 -24.69
C ALA A 135 -43.92 -19.34 -26.09
N LYS A 136 -43.46 -18.67 -27.14
CA LYS A 136 -43.47 -19.22 -28.52
C LYS A 136 -42.52 -20.39 -28.66
N TYR A 137 -41.35 -20.34 -28.02
CA TYR A 137 -40.38 -21.42 -28.02
C TYR A 137 -40.92 -22.66 -27.31
N GLU A 138 -41.55 -22.50 -26.14
CA GLU A 138 -42.19 -23.60 -25.42
C GLU A 138 -43.33 -24.26 -26.22
N GLU A 139 -44.13 -23.46 -26.94
CA GLU A 139 -45.18 -23.98 -27.82
C GLU A 139 -44.56 -24.78 -28.99
N MET A 140 -43.51 -24.26 -29.61
CA MET A 140 -42.81 -24.93 -30.70
C MET A 140 -42.11 -26.22 -30.23
N ALA A 141 -41.50 -26.19 -29.04
CA ALA A 141 -40.86 -27.36 -28.42
C ALA A 141 -41.88 -28.48 -28.17
N ARG A 142 -43.07 -28.14 -27.64
CA ARG A 142 -44.18 -29.10 -27.48
C ARG A 142 -44.61 -29.72 -28.81
N LYS A 143 -44.73 -28.91 -29.88
CA LYS A 143 -45.03 -29.42 -31.23
C LYS A 143 -43.92 -30.34 -31.75
N TYR A 144 -42.66 -29.99 -31.53
CA TYR A 144 -41.52 -30.81 -31.92
C TYR A 144 -41.50 -32.15 -31.18
N GLU A 145 -41.73 -32.16 -29.87
CA GLU A 145 -41.84 -33.39 -29.08
C GLU A 145 -42.98 -34.29 -29.56
N HIS A 146 -44.13 -33.69 -29.88
CA HIS A 146 -45.26 -34.44 -30.44
C HIS A 146 -44.92 -35.09 -31.78
N VAL A 147 -44.38 -34.33 -32.74
CA VAL A 147 -43.98 -34.86 -34.06
C VAL A 147 -42.86 -35.90 -33.92
N LYS A 148 -41.94 -35.69 -32.99
CA LYS A 148 -40.88 -36.67 -32.70
C LYS A 148 -41.44 -37.98 -32.16
N ALA A 149 -42.43 -37.92 -31.26
CA ALA A 149 -43.11 -39.11 -30.76
C ALA A 149 -43.84 -39.87 -31.87
N GLU A 150 -44.53 -39.17 -32.78
CA GLU A 150 -45.15 -39.77 -33.96
C GLU A 150 -44.10 -40.42 -34.88
N LEU A 151 -42.97 -39.74 -35.10
CA LEU A 151 -41.86 -40.27 -35.89
C LEU A 151 -41.26 -41.53 -35.26
N ASP A 152 -41.08 -41.54 -33.93
CA ASP A 152 -40.58 -42.70 -33.18
C ASP A 152 -41.56 -43.87 -33.25
N GLU A 153 -42.87 -43.61 -33.21
CA GLU A 153 -43.89 -44.65 -33.38
C GLU A 153 -43.85 -45.23 -34.81
N VAL A 154 -43.77 -44.39 -35.84
CA VAL A 154 -43.60 -44.84 -37.23
C VAL A 154 -42.30 -45.62 -37.40
N ASN A 155 -41.19 -45.17 -36.82
CA ASN A 155 -39.93 -45.90 -36.83
C ASN A 155 -40.04 -47.26 -36.14
N GLN A 156 -40.72 -47.36 -35.00
CA GLN A 156 -40.98 -48.64 -34.35
C GLN A 156 -41.84 -49.57 -35.20
N GLN A 157 -42.85 -49.04 -35.90
CA GLN A 157 -43.64 -49.83 -36.85
C GLN A 157 -42.77 -50.32 -38.02
N LEU A 158 -41.89 -49.46 -38.54
CA LEU A 158 -40.93 -49.79 -39.59
C LEU A 158 -39.92 -50.85 -39.12
N GLU A 159 -39.43 -50.74 -37.88
CA GLU A 159 -38.53 -51.70 -37.26
C GLU A 159 -39.21 -53.05 -37.02
N ARG A 160 -40.49 -53.08 -36.61
CA ARG A 160 -41.28 -54.32 -36.51
C ARG A 160 -41.46 -54.98 -37.88
N LEU A 161 -41.70 -54.19 -38.93
CA LEU A 161 -41.76 -54.68 -40.32
C LEU A 161 -40.40 -55.18 -40.82
N LEU A 162 -39.31 -54.49 -40.46
CA LEU A 162 -37.95 -54.92 -40.73
C LEU A 162 -37.59 -56.17 -39.94
N TYR A 163 -38.07 -56.35 -38.71
CA TYR A 163 -37.86 -57.54 -37.89
C TYR A 163 -38.62 -58.74 -38.44
N SER A 164 -39.85 -58.52 -38.94
CA SER A 164 -40.62 -59.50 -39.72
C SER A 164 -39.89 -59.92 -41.01
N LYS A 165 -39.15 -59.00 -41.66
CA LYS A 165 -38.31 -59.31 -42.83
C LYS A 165 -36.90 -59.84 -42.48
N LYS A 166 -36.38 -59.58 -41.28
CA LYS A 166 -35.06 -60.01 -40.76
C LYS A 166 -35.01 -61.45 -40.25
N GLY A 167 -36.00 -62.27 -40.61
CA GLY A 167 -35.78 -63.72 -40.78
C GLY A 167 -34.77 -64.04 -41.90
N LYS A 168 -34.34 -63.04 -42.68
CA LYS A 168 -33.23 -63.13 -43.64
C LYS A 168 -32.29 -61.93 -43.47
N ILE A 169 -31.04 -62.22 -43.13
CA ILE A 169 -29.84 -61.33 -43.14
C ILE A 169 -29.62 -60.55 -41.83
N GLY A 170 -28.56 -60.93 -41.12
CA GLY A 170 -28.10 -60.35 -39.86
C GLY A 170 -27.14 -59.17 -40.06
N LEU A 171 -27.40 -58.07 -39.35
CA LEU A 171 -26.50 -56.92 -39.20
C LEU A 171 -26.66 -56.33 -37.78
N LYS A 172 -25.53 -55.99 -37.14
CA LYS A 172 -25.39 -55.47 -35.75
C LYS A 172 -25.82 -53.99 -35.62
N PRO A 173 -26.24 -53.50 -34.43
CA PRO A 173 -26.63 -52.10 -34.21
C PRO A 173 -25.44 -51.19 -33.86
N TRP A 174 -25.60 -49.91 -34.22
CA TRP A 174 -24.65 -48.80 -34.08
C TRP A 174 -24.93 -48.02 -32.77
N SER A 175 -23.89 -47.60 -32.04
CA SER A 175 -23.99 -46.82 -30.81
C SER A 175 -23.81 -45.32 -31.09
N HIS A 176 -24.73 -44.47 -30.62
CA HIS A 176 -24.55 -43.01 -30.64
C HIS A 176 -23.57 -42.54 -29.55
N THR A 177 -22.42 -42.01 -29.96
CA THR A 177 -21.49 -41.27 -29.10
C THR A 177 -21.84 -39.79 -29.17
N LYS A 178 -22.26 -39.19 -28.04
CA LYS A 178 -22.32 -37.72 -27.88
C LYS A 178 -20.90 -37.16 -27.94
N ILE A 179 -20.63 -36.27 -28.89
CA ILE A 179 -19.36 -35.55 -29.00
C ILE A 179 -19.36 -34.45 -27.94
N GLN A 180 -18.69 -34.70 -26.82
CA GLN A 180 -18.34 -33.68 -25.84
C GLN A 180 -17.05 -33.03 -26.35
N SER A 181 -17.16 -31.83 -26.93
CA SER A 181 -15.99 -31.02 -27.28
C SER A 181 -15.29 -30.64 -25.98
N SER A 182 -14.17 -31.28 -25.64
CA SER A 182 -13.35 -30.88 -24.50
C SER A 182 -12.77 -29.49 -24.76
N MET A 183 -13.20 -28.49 -23.99
CA MET A 183 -12.53 -27.19 -23.98
C MET A 183 -11.09 -27.41 -23.52
N SER A 184 -10.13 -26.87 -24.25
CA SER A 184 -8.70 -27.03 -23.96
C SER A 184 -8.01 -25.67 -24.02
N LEU A 185 -6.96 -25.51 -23.22
CA LEU A 185 -6.19 -24.28 -23.15
C LEU A 185 -5.34 -24.07 -24.41
N ASP A 186 -5.53 -22.94 -25.10
CA ASP A 186 -4.78 -22.59 -26.31
C ASP A 186 -3.45 -21.89 -25.98
N ILE A 187 -2.42 -22.69 -25.74
CA ILE A 187 -1.08 -22.22 -25.33
C ILE A 187 -0.51 -21.16 -26.27
N ASP A 188 -0.71 -21.31 -27.58
CA ASP A 188 -0.17 -20.39 -28.59
C ASP A 188 -0.82 -19.01 -28.52
N LYS A 189 -2.14 -18.95 -28.34
CA LYS A 189 -2.86 -17.67 -28.17
C LYS A 189 -2.42 -16.95 -26.91
N HIS A 190 -2.38 -17.65 -25.77
CA HIS A 190 -1.93 -17.06 -24.51
C HIS A 190 -0.47 -16.60 -24.59
N THR A 191 0.41 -17.37 -25.23
CA THR A 191 1.81 -16.99 -25.46
C THR A 191 1.92 -15.71 -26.29
N LYS A 192 1.20 -15.63 -27.42
CA LYS A 192 1.17 -14.42 -28.28
C LYS A 192 0.60 -13.20 -27.54
N PHE A 193 -0.42 -13.41 -26.70
CA PHE A 193 -1.02 -12.35 -25.88
C PHE A 193 0.02 -11.71 -24.95
N HIS A 194 0.78 -12.50 -24.19
CA HIS A 194 1.79 -11.97 -23.27
C HIS A 194 3.00 -11.37 -23.99
N LEU A 195 3.48 -12.00 -25.08
CA LEU A 195 4.56 -11.44 -25.90
C LEU A 195 4.19 -10.09 -26.51
N ARG A 196 2.92 -9.92 -26.93
CA ARG A 196 2.42 -8.64 -27.43
C ARG A 196 2.53 -7.56 -26.35
N HIS A 197 2.09 -7.84 -25.12
CA HIS A 197 2.12 -6.87 -24.01
C HIS A 197 3.54 -6.53 -23.54
N LEU A 198 4.49 -7.47 -23.62
CA LEU A 198 5.92 -7.18 -23.38
C LEU A 198 6.54 -6.29 -24.46
N LYS A 199 5.97 -6.28 -25.67
CA LYS A 199 6.44 -5.43 -26.78
C LYS A 199 5.76 -4.07 -26.79
N MET A 200 4.45 -4.02 -26.57
CA MET A 200 3.64 -2.81 -26.64
C MET A 200 2.34 -2.99 -25.85
N LEU A 201 2.02 -2.03 -25.00
CA LEU A 201 0.79 -2.03 -24.21
C LEU A 201 -0.36 -1.35 -24.98
N PRO A 202 -1.58 -1.91 -24.96
CA PRO A 202 -2.79 -1.24 -25.44
C PRO A 202 -3.07 0.07 -24.70
N HIS A 203 -3.87 0.96 -25.30
CA HIS A 203 -4.24 2.26 -24.74
C HIS A 203 -4.85 2.17 -23.33
N ASP A 204 -5.63 1.13 -23.03
CA ASP A 204 -6.28 0.97 -21.72
C ASP A 204 -5.27 0.80 -20.56
N TYR A 205 -4.02 0.46 -20.85
CA TYR A 205 -2.94 0.42 -19.86
C TYR A 205 -2.31 1.78 -19.57
N LEU A 206 -2.76 2.87 -20.19
CA LEU A 206 -2.25 4.23 -19.94
C LEU A 206 -2.30 4.60 -18.45
N PHE A 207 -3.37 4.21 -17.74
CA PHE A 207 -3.50 4.46 -16.30
C PHE A 207 -2.67 3.51 -15.43
N SER A 208 -2.07 2.47 -16.03
CA SER A 208 -1.18 1.52 -15.36
C SER A 208 0.31 1.87 -15.56
N ASP A 209 0.61 3.10 -15.98
CA ASP A 209 1.97 3.54 -16.28
C ASP A 209 2.92 3.44 -15.07
N THR A 210 2.35 3.65 -13.88
CA THR A 210 3.05 3.53 -12.59
C THR A 210 3.15 2.09 -12.09
N SER A 211 2.71 1.09 -12.86
CA SER A 211 2.67 -0.32 -12.48
C SER A 211 3.36 -1.23 -13.50
N ARG A 212 4.28 -0.67 -14.31
CA ARG A 212 4.94 -1.40 -15.41
C ARG A 212 5.74 -2.62 -14.93
N MET A 213 6.36 -2.57 -13.74
CA MET A 213 6.97 -3.76 -13.11
C MET A 213 5.97 -4.89 -12.89
N SER A 214 4.76 -4.57 -12.42
CA SER A 214 3.69 -5.54 -12.22
C SER A 214 3.23 -6.18 -13.53
N ILE A 215 3.07 -5.35 -14.58
CA ILE A 215 2.71 -5.82 -15.94
C ILE A 215 3.78 -6.77 -16.48
N CYS A 216 5.06 -6.40 -16.32
CA CYS A 216 6.20 -7.22 -16.75
C CYS A 216 6.21 -8.57 -16.01
N PHE A 217 5.98 -8.55 -14.70
CA PHE A 217 5.85 -9.76 -13.88
C PHE A 217 4.74 -10.67 -14.41
N PHE A 218 3.53 -10.16 -14.59
CA PHE A 218 2.40 -10.96 -15.08
C PHE A 218 2.68 -11.58 -16.44
N CYS A 219 3.32 -10.86 -17.36
CA CYS A 219 3.63 -11.41 -18.68
C CYS A 219 4.73 -12.47 -18.64
N ILE A 220 5.84 -12.23 -17.93
CA ILE A 220 6.97 -13.17 -17.86
C ILE A 220 6.56 -14.43 -17.09
N CYS A 221 5.87 -14.30 -15.97
CA CYS A 221 5.34 -15.43 -15.21
C CYS A 221 4.37 -16.28 -16.03
N SER A 222 3.51 -15.65 -16.83
CA SER A 222 2.59 -16.38 -17.69
C SER A 222 3.32 -17.18 -18.78
N LEU A 223 4.34 -16.60 -19.42
CA LEU A 223 5.17 -17.29 -20.41
C LEU A 223 5.95 -18.46 -19.78
N ASP A 224 6.40 -18.31 -18.54
CA ASP A 224 7.05 -19.38 -17.78
C ASP A 224 6.06 -20.52 -17.48
N LEU A 225 4.88 -20.21 -16.93
CA LEU A 225 3.83 -21.19 -16.62
C LEU A 225 3.36 -21.95 -17.87
N LEU A 226 3.28 -21.28 -19.02
CA LEU A 226 2.95 -21.91 -20.32
C LEU A 226 4.08 -22.80 -20.86
N GLY A 227 5.26 -22.81 -20.25
CA GLY A 227 6.45 -23.49 -20.76
C GLY A 227 6.99 -22.90 -22.07
N SER A 228 6.51 -21.72 -22.46
CA SER A 228 6.81 -21.10 -23.76
C SER A 228 7.86 -19.99 -23.70
N LEU A 229 8.29 -19.59 -22.50
CA LEU A 229 9.27 -18.52 -22.30
C LEU A 229 10.57 -18.76 -23.08
N GLN A 230 11.15 -19.96 -23.01
CA GLN A 230 12.42 -20.25 -23.69
C GLN A 230 12.26 -20.52 -25.19
N THR A 231 11.14 -21.12 -25.60
CA THR A 231 10.88 -21.52 -26.99
C THR A 231 10.41 -20.35 -27.85
N SER A 232 9.72 -19.37 -27.24
CA SER A 232 9.09 -18.25 -27.96
C SER A 232 9.85 -16.92 -27.79
N THR A 233 11.03 -16.95 -27.16
CA THR A 233 11.88 -15.75 -26.96
C THR A 233 13.34 -16.04 -27.26
N THR A 234 14.07 -15.00 -27.68
CA THR A 234 15.53 -15.07 -27.88
C THR A 234 16.28 -14.74 -26.58
N SER A 235 17.51 -15.22 -26.46
CA SER A 235 18.38 -14.86 -25.32
C SER A 235 18.59 -13.35 -25.20
N SER A 236 18.69 -12.64 -26.33
CA SER A 236 18.83 -11.18 -26.34
C SER A 236 17.58 -10.46 -25.80
N GLN A 237 16.37 -10.95 -26.11
CA GLN A 237 15.14 -10.38 -25.52
C GLN A 237 15.11 -10.54 -24.01
N ARG A 238 15.46 -11.74 -23.51
CA ARG A 238 15.50 -12.01 -22.07
C ARG A 238 16.54 -11.16 -21.35
N GLU A 239 17.72 -11.01 -21.95
CA GLU A 239 18.78 -10.13 -21.44
C GLU A 239 18.32 -8.65 -21.40
N ASN A 240 17.59 -8.19 -22.41
CA ASN A 240 17.03 -6.83 -22.40
C ASN A 240 16.01 -6.65 -21.27
N TRP A 241 15.18 -7.66 -20.99
CA TRP A 241 14.25 -7.61 -19.86
C TRP A 241 14.96 -7.59 -18.51
N ILE A 242 16.01 -8.39 -18.33
CA ILE A 242 16.88 -8.36 -17.15
C ILE A 242 17.47 -6.95 -16.96
N ASN A 243 18.04 -6.38 -18.02
CA ASN A 243 18.63 -5.04 -17.99
C ASN A 243 17.60 -3.96 -17.65
N TRP A 244 16.39 -4.06 -18.20
CA TRP A 244 15.30 -3.16 -17.85
C TRP A 244 14.89 -3.30 -16.37
N VAL A 245 14.74 -4.52 -15.83
CA VAL A 245 14.45 -4.73 -14.41
C VAL A 245 15.53 -4.10 -13.52
N TYR A 246 16.80 -4.28 -13.86
CA TYR A 246 17.90 -3.66 -13.11
C TYR A 246 17.96 -2.13 -13.24
N SER A 247 17.44 -1.53 -14.32
CA SER A 247 17.30 -0.07 -14.43
C SER A 247 16.28 0.51 -13.44
N CYS A 248 15.39 -0.34 -12.92
CA CYS A 248 14.46 -0.02 -11.83
C CYS A 248 15.08 -0.19 -10.45
N GLN A 249 16.29 -0.75 -10.31
CA GLN A 249 16.91 -0.91 -9.00
C GLN A 249 17.50 0.43 -8.54
N VAL A 250 16.97 0.94 -7.44
CA VAL A 250 17.54 2.03 -6.64
C VAL A 250 18.24 1.40 -5.43
N SER A 251 19.21 2.08 -4.82
CA SER A 251 20.15 1.49 -3.86
C SER A 251 19.55 0.61 -2.75
N ASN A 252 18.28 0.79 -2.38
CA ASN A 252 17.54 0.06 -1.35
C ASN A 252 16.42 -0.88 -1.87
N GLY A 253 16.13 -0.96 -3.17
CA GLY A 253 15.12 -1.86 -3.74
C GLY A 253 14.69 -1.44 -5.15
N PHE A 254 13.49 -1.83 -5.59
CA PHE A 254 13.02 -1.52 -6.95
C PHE A 254 11.83 -0.56 -6.95
N ARG A 255 11.81 0.33 -7.95
CA ARG A 255 10.66 1.16 -8.35
C ARG A 255 9.87 0.48 -9.48
N ASP A 256 8.65 0.93 -9.76
CA ASP A 256 7.80 0.33 -10.80
C ASP A 256 8.23 0.63 -12.24
N TRP A 257 8.92 1.75 -12.46
CA TRP A 257 9.40 2.18 -13.77
C TRP A 257 10.63 3.08 -13.59
N PRO A 258 11.66 3.00 -14.47
CA PRO A 258 12.73 3.95 -14.42
C PRO A 258 12.23 5.35 -14.83
N SER A 259 12.26 6.33 -13.92
CA SER A 259 12.23 7.73 -14.38
C SER A 259 13.29 7.89 -15.47
N THR A 260 12.96 8.60 -16.56
CA THR A 260 13.87 8.70 -17.72
C THR A 260 15.24 9.15 -17.23
N GLU A 261 16.33 8.71 -17.88
CA GLU A 261 17.72 9.03 -17.45
C GLU A 261 17.97 10.53 -17.20
N SER A 262 17.15 11.39 -17.79
CA SER A 262 17.12 12.85 -17.68
C SER A 262 16.38 13.43 -16.46
N PHE A 263 15.60 12.66 -15.70
CA PHE A 263 14.98 13.13 -14.46
C PHE A 263 15.79 12.66 -13.26
N GLN A 264 16.21 13.61 -12.41
CA GLN A 264 16.74 13.23 -11.11
C GLN A 264 15.64 12.54 -10.29
N PRO A 265 15.98 11.50 -9.49
CA PRO A 265 15.03 10.86 -8.60
C PRO A 265 14.36 11.91 -7.72
N SER A 266 13.06 12.14 -7.93
CA SER A 266 12.30 13.09 -7.13
C SER A 266 11.86 12.43 -5.81
N CYS A 267 11.33 13.22 -4.88
CA CYS A 267 10.67 12.67 -3.68
C CYS A 267 9.47 11.76 -3.98
N HIS A 268 9.03 11.68 -5.25
CA HIS A 268 7.92 10.85 -5.72
C HIS A 268 8.38 9.56 -6.43
N ASP A 269 9.69 9.40 -6.68
CA ASP A 269 10.26 8.21 -7.31
C ASP A 269 10.72 7.21 -6.24
N LEU A 270 9.73 6.62 -5.55
CA LEU A 270 9.95 5.81 -4.36
C LEU A 270 10.14 4.34 -4.69
N VAL A 271 11.08 3.71 -3.97
CA VAL A 271 11.18 2.25 -3.91
C VAL A 271 9.93 1.67 -3.26
N ASN A 272 9.39 0.63 -3.87
CA ASN A 272 8.19 -0.05 -3.43
C ASN A 272 8.46 -1.53 -3.19
N ILE A 273 7.98 -2.06 -2.07
CA ILE A 273 8.20 -3.47 -1.70
C ILE A 273 7.49 -4.45 -2.65
N VAL A 274 6.36 -4.05 -3.25
CA VAL A 274 5.64 -4.86 -4.25
C VAL A 274 6.47 -4.98 -5.52
N SER A 275 6.99 -3.86 -6.02
CA SER A 275 7.86 -3.84 -7.21
C SER A 275 9.18 -4.56 -6.96
N THR A 276 9.71 -4.48 -5.73
CA THR A 276 10.90 -5.23 -5.29
C THR A 276 10.66 -6.74 -5.35
N TYR A 277 9.52 -7.20 -4.81
CA TYR A 277 9.12 -8.60 -4.89
C TYR A 277 8.99 -9.07 -6.36
N PHE A 278 8.25 -8.32 -7.18
CA PHE A 278 8.06 -8.64 -8.59
C PHE A 278 9.37 -8.66 -9.39
N ALA A 279 10.24 -7.68 -9.19
CA ALA A 279 11.54 -7.61 -9.85
C ALA A 279 12.38 -8.86 -9.57
N ILE A 280 12.47 -9.27 -8.30
CA ILE A 280 13.26 -10.45 -7.92
C ILE A 280 12.65 -11.73 -8.51
N CYS A 281 11.32 -11.87 -8.49
CA CYS A 281 10.65 -13.00 -9.15
C CYS A 281 10.92 -13.06 -10.65
N ILE A 282 10.89 -11.91 -11.36
CA ILE A 282 11.24 -11.85 -12.78
C ILE A 282 12.68 -12.32 -13.00
N LEU A 283 13.64 -11.82 -12.22
CA LEU A 283 15.05 -12.20 -12.36
C LEU A 283 15.28 -13.70 -12.14
N ILE A 284 14.57 -14.31 -11.17
CA ILE A 284 14.60 -15.75 -10.91
C ILE A 284 14.09 -16.53 -12.12
N ILE A 285 12.93 -16.15 -12.68
CA ILE A 285 12.32 -16.82 -13.83
C ILE A 285 13.22 -16.70 -15.08
N LEU A 286 13.85 -15.53 -15.27
CA LEU A 286 14.78 -15.31 -16.37
C LEU A 286 16.15 -15.97 -16.15
N LYS A 287 16.37 -16.60 -14.98
CA LYS A 287 17.61 -17.30 -14.60
C LYS A 287 18.82 -16.37 -14.58
N ASP A 288 18.64 -15.14 -14.11
CA ASP A 288 19.73 -14.20 -13.87
C ASP A 288 20.70 -14.74 -12.80
N ASP A 289 21.97 -14.33 -12.86
CA ASP A 289 22.98 -14.76 -11.88
C ASP A 289 22.93 -13.97 -10.56
N MET A 290 22.08 -12.94 -10.50
CA MET A 290 21.77 -12.13 -9.33
C MET A 290 22.96 -11.37 -8.73
N LYS A 291 24.12 -11.31 -9.42
CA LYS A 291 25.31 -10.60 -8.91
C LYS A 291 25.11 -9.09 -8.79
N ARG A 292 24.22 -8.54 -9.62
CA ARG A 292 23.85 -7.12 -9.61
C ARG A 292 22.78 -6.78 -8.56
N LEU A 293 22.18 -7.79 -7.92
CA LEU A 293 21.16 -7.57 -6.91
C LEU A 293 21.79 -7.05 -5.62
N ASN A 294 21.31 -5.91 -5.13
CA ASN A 294 21.75 -5.36 -3.85
C ASN A 294 21.02 -6.03 -2.67
N ARG A 295 21.27 -7.33 -2.47
CA ARG A 295 20.62 -8.17 -1.45
C ARG A 295 20.66 -7.55 -0.07
N LYS A 296 21.82 -7.03 0.35
CA LYS A 296 22.01 -6.44 1.68
C LYS A 296 21.10 -5.23 1.92
N ASN A 297 21.05 -4.30 0.96
CA ASN A 297 20.23 -3.10 1.13
C ASN A 297 18.74 -3.38 0.99
N ILE A 298 18.34 -4.37 0.19
CA ILE A 298 16.93 -4.82 0.11
C ILE A 298 16.48 -5.39 1.45
N ILE A 299 17.30 -6.24 2.08
CA ILE A 299 17.00 -6.75 3.43
C ILE A 299 16.89 -5.56 4.40
N GLN A 300 17.85 -4.64 4.38
CA GLN A 300 17.82 -3.46 5.25
C GLN A 300 16.58 -2.58 5.05
N LEU A 301 16.13 -2.41 3.81
CA LEU A 301 14.88 -1.72 3.50
C LEU A 301 13.71 -2.42 4.18
N ILE A 302 13.58 -3.74 4.00
CA ILE A 302 12.46 -4.51 4.58
C ILE A 302 12.42 -4.36 6.10
N LEU A 303 13.59 -4.40 6.77
CA LEU A 303 13.67 -4.17 8.22
C LEU A 303 13.16 -2.78 8.63
N GLN A 304 13.43 -1.75 7.82
CA GLN A 304 12.96 -0.38 8.07
C GLN A 304 11.48 -0.16 7.74
N LEU A 305 10.90 -1.01 6.88
CA LEU A 305 9.48 -0.95 6.52
C LEU A 305 8.57 -1.52 7.62
N GLN A 306 9.10 -2.29 8.57
CA GLN A 306 8.32 -2.86 9.66
C GLN A 306 7.94 -1.77 10.69
N ASN A 307 6.66 -1.69 11.03
CA ASN A 307 6.13 -0.83 12.08
C ASN A 307 6.15 -1.54 13.44
N GLU A 308 5.97 -0.76 14.51
CA GLU A 308 5.91 -1.26 15.89
C GLU A 308 4.78 -2.28 16.12
N ASP A 309 3.65 -2.11 15.43
CA ASP A 309 2.52 -3.04 15.49
C ASP A 309 2.79 -4.37 14.76
N GLY A 310 3.90 -4.46 14.03
CA GLY A 310 4.36 -5.64 13.30
C GLY A 310 3.99 -5.66 11.81
N SER A 311 3.16 -4.72 11.35
CA SER A 311 2.82 -4.55 9.94
C SER A 311 3.99 -4.01 9.11
N PHE A 312 3.90 -4.10 7.78
CA PHE A 312 4.87 -3.53 6.86
C PHE A 312 4.26 -2.42 6.01
N ARG A 313 5.07 -1.41 5.71
CA ARG A 313 4.74 -0.31 4.79
C ARG A 313 5.12 -0.64 3.34
N SER A 314 4.54 0.08 2.38
CA SER A 314 4.86 -0.09 0.96
C SER A 314 6.21 0.50 0.56
N CYS A 315 6.57 1.65 1.13
CA CYS A 315 7.74 2.43 0.78
C CYS A 315 8.25 3.21 2.01
N LEU A 316 9.44 3.81 1.89
CA LEU A 316 9.99 4.73 2.88
C LEU A 316 9.96 6.15 2.30
N SER A 317 9.00 6.97 2.71
CA SER A 317 9.04 8.41 2.40
C SER A 317 9.54 9.24 3.57
N ARG A 318 10.30 10.30 3.27
CA ARG A 318 10.67 11.36 4.24
C ARG A 318 9.65 12.48 4.29
N ASP A 319 8.73 12.52 3.32
CA ASP A 319 7.67 13.51 3.28
C ASP A 319 6.56 13.11 4.26
N LYS A 320 6.29 13.97 5.24
CA LYS A 320 5.25 13.76 6.26
C LYS A 320 3.87 13.58 5.64
N ASN A 321 3.58 14.22 4.51
CA ASN A 321 2.29 14.07 3.82
C ASN A 321 2.15 12.68 3.19
N ILE A 322 3.26 12.13 2.68
CA ILE A 322 3.29 10.77 2.13
C ILE A 322 3.23 9.75 3.28
N GLN A 323 3.90 9.99 4.41
CA GLN A 323 3.81 9.13 5.60
C GLN A 323 2.39 9.03 6.16
N LEU A 324 1.58 10.10 6.07
CA LEU A 324 0.15 10.07 6.44
C LEU A 324 -0.70 9.22 5.49
N LEU A 325 -0.23 9.02 4.25
CA LEU A 325 -0.85 8.18 3.22
C LEU A 325 -0.31 6.73 3.22
N GLU A 326 0.83 6.47 3.86
CA GLU A 326 1.42 5.14 4.06
C GLU A 326 0.52 4.29 4.98
N LYS A 327 -0.62 3.84 4.45
CA LYS A 327 -1.47 2.85 5.11
C LYS A 327 -0.78 1.51 5.09
N THR A 328 -0.77 0.86 6.24
CA THR A 328 -0.34 -0.52 6.38
C THR A 328 -1.33 -1.41 5.65
N ASP A 329 -0.85 -2.51 5.07
CA ASP A 329 -1.68 -3.46 4.34
C ASP A 329 -1.02 -4.83 4.41
N ILE A 330 -1.83 -5.87 4.59
CA ILE A 330 -1.35 -7.25 4.62
C ILE A 330 -0.67 -7.69 3.31
N ARG A 331 -0.93 -7.03 2.18
CA ARG A 331 -0.21 -7.22 0.90
C ARG A 331 1.26 -6.84 1.01
N PHE A 332 1.58 -5.75 1.70
CA PHE A 332 2.98 -5.33 1.91
C PHE A 332 3.69 -6.28 2.88
N THR A 333 2.96 -6.78 3.88
CA THR A 333 3.44 -7.86 4.76
C THR A 333 3.80 -9.10 3.96
N TYR A 334 2.93 -9.56 3.05
CA TYR A 334 3.21 -10.68 2.16
C TYR A 334 4.43 -10.44 1.28
N CYS A 335 4.50 -9.31 0.57
CA CYS A 335 5.63 -9.01 -0.32
C CYS A 335 6.95 -8.94 0.46
N SER A 336 6.94 -8.38 1.68
CA SER A 336 8.12 -8.34 2.57
C SER A 336 8.59 -9.75 2.96
N ILE A 337 7.66 -10.60 3.42
CA ILE A 337 7.98 -11.96 3.85
C ILE A 337 8.41 -12.84 2.68
N ALA A 338 7.72 -12.74 1.54
CA ALA A 338 8.07 -13.47 0.32
C ALA A 338 9.45 -13.06 -0.19
N THR A 339 9.77 -11.76 -0.15
CA THR A 339 11.11 -11.28 -0.51
C THR A 339 12.18 -11.82 0.44
N LEU A 340 11.97 -11.76 1.75
CA LEU A 340 12.92 -12.34 2.72
C LEU A 340 13.12 -13.84 2.52
N TYR A 341 12.05 -14.58 2.20
CA TYR A 341 12.11 -16.02 1.90
C TYR A 341 12.94 -16.31 0.65
N ILE A 342 12.66 -15.59 -0.43
CA ILE A 342 13.40 -15.70 -1.69
C ILE A 342 14.89 -15.36 -1.50
N LEU A 343 15.20 -14.34 -0.70
CA LEU A 343 16.57 -13.96 -0.36
C LEU A 343 17.22 -14.90 0.67
N GLY A 344 16.61 -16.04 1.00
CA GLY A 344 17.21 -17.08 1.83
C GLY A 344 17.42 -16.70 3.30
N CYS A 345 16.72 -15.70 3.80
CA CYS A 345 16.84 -15.28 5.18
C CYS A 345 16.33 -16.39 6.13
N LYS A 346 17.19 -16.84 7.05
CA LYS A 346 16.86 -17.82 8.09
C LYS A 346 16.96 -17.16 9.46
N ASN A 347 16.25 -17.69 10.45
CA ASN A 347 16.21 -17.18 11.82
C ASN A 347 15.85 -15.68 11.86
N ILE A 348 14.84 -15.31 11.07
CA ILE A 348 14.40 -13.91 10.93
C ILE A 348 13.92 -13.31 12.25
N ASP A 349 13.62 -14.15 13.24
CA ASP A 349 13.28 -13.78 14.62
C ASP A 349 14.29 -12.82 15.26
N ASN A 350 15.55 -12.85 14.80
CA ASN A 350 16.62 -11.97 15.30
C ASN A 350 16.63 -10.57 14.67
N PHE A 351 15.89 -10.37 13.57
CA PHE A 351 15.96 -9.15 12.76
C PHE A 351 14.61 -8.44 12.63
N ILE A 352 13.49 -9.18 12.72
CA ILE A 352 12.14 -8.61 12.67
C ILE A 352 11.39 -8.86 13.99
N HIS A 353 10.44 -7.99 14.31
CA HIS A 353 9.53 -8.15 15.44
C HIS A 353 8.47 -9.22 15.14
N ILE A 354 8.87 -10.51 15.15
CA ILE A 354 8.04 -11.64 14.74
C ILE A 354 6.75 -11.75 15.57
N GLU A 355 6.82 -11.45 16.87
CA GLU A 355 5.67 -11.52 17.76
C GLU A 355 4.59 -10.51 17.40
N SER A 356 5.00 -9.25 17.16
CA SER A 356 4.13 -8.18 16.70
C SER A 356 3.56 -8.51 15.33
N LEU A 357 4.37 -9.03 14.41
CA LEU A 357 3.92 -9.45 13.07
C LEU A 357 2.81 -10.51 13.15
N LEU A 358 3.01 -11.57 13.94
CA LEU A 358 1.99 -12.62 14.11
C LEU A 358 0.73 -12.07 14.78
N LYS A 359 0.86 -11.12 15.71
CA LYS A 359 -0.27 -10.41 16.32
C LYS A 359 -1.02 -9.55 15.29
N TYR A 360 -0.31 -8.82 14.43
CA TYR A 360 -0.90 -8.02 13.36
C TYR A 360 -1.67 -8.90 12.37
N ILE A 361 -1.05 -9.95 11.84
CA ILE A 361 -1.72 -10.92 10.94
C ILE A 361 -2.96 -11.49 11.62
N GLY A 362 -2.85 -11.92 12.89
CA GLY A 362 -3.98 -12.41 13.67
C GLY A 362 -5.10 -11.38 13.83
N SER A 363 -4.77 -10.10 13.99
CA SER A 363 -5.76 -9.01 14.12
C SER A 363 -6.46 -8.64 12.81
N CYS A 364 -5.89 -9.00 11.65
CA CYS A 364 -6.52 -8.84 10.34
C CYS A 364 -7.60 -9.90 10.05
N LYS A 365 -7.65 -10.98 10.85
CA LYS A 365 -8.69 -12.01 10.76
C LYS A 365 -10.02 -11.46 11.30
N SER A 366 -11.06 -11.49 10.47
CA SER A 366 -12.39 -10.98 10.83
C SER A 366 -13.26 -12.04 11.51
N TYR A 367 -14.48 -11.65 11.88
CA TYR A 367 -15.44 -12.49 12.61
C TYR A 367 -15.85 -13.76 11.84
N ASP A 368 -15.88 -13.67 10.51
CA ASP A 368 -16.22 -14.77 9.60
C ASP A 368 -15.01 -15.67 9.26
N HIS A 369 -13.85 -15.38 9.85
CA HIS A 369 -12.60 -16.14 9.75
C HIS A 369 -11.81 -16.00 8.44
N GLY A 370 -12.25 -15.15 7.52
CA GLY A 370 -11.38 -14.60 6.47
C GLY A 370 -10.45 -13.52 7.04
N PHE A 371 -9.46 -13.10 6.24
CA PHE A 371 -8.61 -11.95 6.55
C PHE A 371 -8.95 -10.76 5.67
N SER A 372 -8.67 -9.58 6.19
CA SER A 372 -9.00 -8.29 5.60
C SER A 372 -7.75 -7.44 5.39
N GLU A 373 -7.89 -6.31 4.68
CA GLU A 373 -6.79 -5.38 4.35
C GLU A 373 -6.02 -4.95 5.60
N ASN A 374 -6.79 -4.68 6.66
CA ASN A 374 -6.36 -4.15 7.94
C ASN A 374 -7.30 -4.63 9.05
N PRO A 375 -6.91 -4.53 10.33
CA PRO A 375 -7.75 -4.97 11.43
C PRO A 375 -9.15 -4.36 11.40
N LYS A 376 -10.17 -5.18 11.70
CA LYS A 376 -11.59 -4.80 11.73
C LYS A 376 -12.17 -4.36 10.37
N LYS A 377 -11.59 -4.80 9.25
CA LYS A 377 -12.16 -4.60 7.91
C LYS A 377 -12.88 -5.86 7.42
N GLU A 378 -13.53 -5.73 6.25
CA GLU A 378 -14.24 -6.82 5.60
C GLU A 378 -13.25 -7.89 5.09
N SER A 379 -13.54 -9.17 5.36
CA SER A 379 -12.74 -10.30 4.86
C SER A 379 -12.74 -10.35 3.35
N HIS A 380 -11.57 -10.62 2.74
CA HIS A 380 -11.37 -10.68 1.30
C HIS A 380 -10.42 -11.81 0.93
N ALA A 381 -10.68 -12.51 -0.18
CA ALA A 381 -9.89 -13.66 -0.61
C ALA A 381 -8.43 -13.29 -0.90
N GLY A 382 -8.18 -12.18 -1.59
CA GLY A 382 -6.80 -11.68 -1.84
C GLY A 382 -6.01 -11.38 -0.55
N TYR A 383 -6.63 -10.73 0.44
CA TYR A 383 -5.99 -10.47 1.75
C TYR A 383 -5.81 -11.75 2.57
N THR A 384 -6.75 -12.70 2.43
CA THR A 384 -6.68 -14.03 3.04
C THR A 384 -5.53 -14.83 2.46
N TYR A 385 -5.32 -14.81 1.14
CA TYR A 385 -4.14 -15.36 0.50
C TYR A 385 -2.86 -14.73 1.06
N CYS A 386 -2.76 -13.40 1.09
CA CYS A 386 -1.57 -12.72 1.60
C CYS A 386 -1.24 -13.13 3.04
N ALA A 387 -2.24 -13.21 3.93
CA ALA A 387 -2.07 -13.68 5.30
C ALA A 387 -1.57 -15.13 5.37
N VAL A 388 -2.24 -16.03 4.64
CA VAL A 388 -1.99 -17.46 4.65
C VAL A 388 -0.64 -17.80 4.03
N ALA A 389 -0.31 -17.22 2.88
CA ALA A 389 0.96 -17.40 2.20
C ALA A 389 2.12 -16.85 3.06
N SER A 390 1.95 -15.68 3.68
CA SER A 390 2.90 -15.14 4.66
C SER A 390 3.20 -16.14 5.78
N LEU A 391 2.15 -16.66 6.42
CA LEU A 391 2.28 -17.65 7.49
C LEU A 391 2.93 -18.94 6.99
N SER A 392 2.61 -19.40 5.78
CA SER A 392 3.23 -20.57 5.15
C SER A 392 4.75 -20.40 4.98
N LEU A 393 5.19 -19.26 4.46
CA LEU A 393 6.60 -18.95 4.26
C LEU A 393 7.36 -18.76 5.59
N LEU A 394 6.74 -18.10 6.57
CA LEU A 394 7.33 -17.87 7.90
C LEU A 394 7.67 -19.19 8.63
N LYS A 395 6.88 -20.26 8.45
CA LYS A 395 7.16 -21.59 9.06
C LYS A 395 8.57 -22.12 8.72
N ASN A 396 9.07 -21.76 7.55
CA ASN A 396 10.38 -22.20 7.05
C ASN A 396 11.52 -21.26 7.46
N MET A 397 11.22 -20.05 7.96
CA MET A 397 12.22 -19.03 8.31
C MET A 397 12.33 -18.76 9.82
N SER A 398 11.29 -19.09 10.59
CA SER A 398 11.14 -18.76 12.01
C SER A 398 10.71 -19.99 12.84
N PRO A 399 11.60 -20.56 13.67
CA PRO A 399 11.23 -21.59 14.63
C PRO A 399 10.15 -21.13 15.62
N PHE A 400 10.10 -19.83 15.95
CA PHE A 400 9.07 -19.26 16.83
C PHE A 400 7.66 -19.38 16.23
N THR A 401 7.53 -19.09 14.93
CA THR A 401 6.25 -19.14 14.21
C THR A 401 5.62 -20.54 14.29
N ASN A 402 6.42 -21.59 14.16
CA ASN A 402 5.94 -22.98 14.21
C ASN A 402 5.22 -23.32 15.52
N LYS A 403 5.64 -22.72 16.64
CA LYS A 403 5.00 -22.94 17.95
C LYS A 403 3.66 -22.21 18.09
N LYS A 404 3.54 -21.02 17.50
CA LYS A 404 2.41 -20.10 17.70
C LYS A 404 1.32 -20.25 16.62
N LEU A 405 1.61 -20.90 15.50
CA LEU A 405 0.66 -21.04 14.39
C LEU A 405 -0.63 -21.77 14.77
N SER A 406 -0.57 -22.71 15.71
CA SER A 406 -1.73 -23.45 16.22
C SER A 406 -2.81 -22.53 16.82
N SER A 407 -2.44 -21.37 17.39
CA SER A 407 -3.39 -20.44 18.01
C SER A 407 -4.20 -19.62 17.01
N LEU A 408 -3.82 -19.57 15.72
CA LEU A 408 -4.54 -18.80 14.70
C LEU A 408 -5.80 -19.51 14.16
N CYS A 409 -6.05 -20.76 14.58
CA CYS A 409 -7.22 -21.58 14.20
C CYS A 409 -7.53 -21.51 12.68
N LEU A 410 -6.63 -22.05 11.86
CA LEU A 410 -6.70 -21.98 10.40
C LEU A 410 -7.80 -22.85 9.77
N GLU A 411 -8.35 -23.82 10.52
CA GLU A 411 -9.46 -24.67 10.08
C GLU A 411 -10.72 -23.87 9.74
N LYS A 412 -11.05 -22.85 10.54
CA LYS A 412 -12.20 -21.99 10.22
C LYS A 412 -11.96 -21.12 8.99
N THR A 413 -10.70 -20.77 8.72
CA THR A 413 -10.32 -20.03 7.51
C THR A 413 -10.47 -20.92 6.27
N ILE A 414 -10.17 -22.22 6.36
CA ILE A 414 -10.48 -23.20 5.31
C ILE A 414 -11.98 -23.20 5.01
N ASN A 415 -12.83 -23.33 6.04
CA ASN A 415 -14.28 -23.34 5.84
C ASN A 415 -14.79 -22.04 5.19
N TRP A 416 -14.17 -20.89 5.50
CA TRP A 416 -14.49 -19.62 4.85
C TRP A 416 -14.08 -19.61 3.37
N LEU A 417 -12.89 -20.13 3.03
CA LEU A 417 -12.39 -20.26 1.67
C LEU A 417 -13.26 -21.20 0.82
N LEU A 418 -13.67 -22.36 1.37
CA LEU A 418 -14.54 -23.30 0.66
C LEU A 418 -15.91 -22.68 0.28
N LYS A 419 -16.45 -21.81 1.15
CA LYS A 419 -17.68 -21.06 0.88
C LYS A 419 -17.53 -19.98 -0.20
N LYS A 420 -16.33 -19.79 -0.76
CA LYS A 420 -16.11 -18.83 -1.85
C LYS A 420 -16.40 -19.44 -3.22
N GLN A 421 -16.39 -20.76 -3.34
CA GLN A 421 -16.78 -21.44 -4.58
C GLN A 421 -18.28 -21.25 -4.81
N LEU A 422 -18.62 -20.73 -5.98
CA LEU A 422 -19.98 -20.37 -6.35
C LEU A 422 -20.66 -21.52 -7.10
N SER A 423 -21.97 -21.62 -6.88
CA SER A 423 -22.82 -22.65 -7.48
C SER A 423 -24.04 -22.08 -8.21
N ASN A 424 -24.11 -20.76 -8.40
CA ASN A 424 -25.12 -20.13 -9.24
C ASN A 424 -24.80 -20.36 -10.73
N ILE A 425 -25.83 -20.29 -11.57
CA ILE A 425 -25.77 -20.66 -12.99
C ILE A 425 -24.65 -19.90 -13.73
N ASP A 426 -24.55 -18.59 -13.52
CA ASP A 426 -23.62 -17.73 -14.26
C ASP A 426 -22.15 -17.83 -13.80
N ASP A 427 -21.92 -18.33 -12.58
CA ASP A 427 -20.61 -18.35 -11.93
C ASP A 427 -20.22 -19.75 -11.42
N TYR A 428 -20.86 -20.81 -11.92
CA TYR A 428 -20.64 -22.18 -11.45
C TYR A 428 -19.16 -22.58 -11.55
N GLY A 429 -18.58 -23.02 -10.42
CA GLY A 429 -17.17 -23.41 -10.33
C GLY A 429 -16.19 -22.23 -10.13
N GLY A 430 -16.64 -21.00 -10.34
CA GLY A 430 -15.89 -19.79 -10.05
C GLY A 430 -15.83 -19.44 -8.57
N PHE A 431 -15.01 -18.45 -8.22
CA PHE A 431 -14.85 -18.00 -6.83
C PHE A 431 -15.18 -16.53 -6.66
N SER A 432 -15.84 -16.21 -5.55
CA SER A 432 -16.06 -14.84 -5.10
C SER A 432 -14.94 -14.39 -4.15
N GLY A 433 -14.61 -13.10 -4.19
CA GLY A 433 -13.61 -12.53 -3.26
C GLY A 433 -14.16 -12.31 -1.86
N ARG A 434 -15.48 -12.10 -1.76
CA ARG A 434 -16.21 -11.74 -0.55
C ARG A 434 -17.61 -12.33 -0.59
N THR A 435 -18.26 -12.38 0.56
CA THR A 435 -19.63 -12.90 0.67
C THR A 435 -20.61 -12.06 -0.16
N ASN A 436 -21.53 -12.73 -0.87
CA ASN A 436 -22.55 -12.11 -1.72
C ASN A 436 -22.00 -11.25 -2.87
N LYS A 437 -20.81 -11.59 -3.40
CA LYS A 437 -20.24 -11.00 -4.62
C LYS A 437 -20.17 -12.05 -5.74
N SER A 438 -20.19 -11.58 -6.97
CA SER A 438 -20.00 -12.40 -8.18
C SER A 438 -18.62 -13.03 -8.23
N SER A 439 -18.45 -13.97 -9.17
CA SER A 439 -17.12 -14.51 -9.47
C SER A 439 -16.19 -13.46 -10.08
N ASP A 440 -14.90 -13.73 -9.96
CA ASP A 440 -13.82 -13.07 -10.70
C ASP A 440 -12.74 -14.11 -10.98
N THR A 441 -12.20 -14.13 -12.20
CA THR A 441 -11.13 -15.05 -12.62
C THR A 441 -9.98 -15.12 -11.60
N CYS A 442 -9.55 -14.00 -11.03
CA CYS A 442 -8.37 -13.98 -10.16
C CYS A 442 -8.62 -14.69 -8.81
N TYR A 443 -9.86 -14.76 -8.32
CA TYR A 443 -10.17 -15.44 -7.06
C TYR A 443 -9.97 -16.94 -7.13
N SER A 444 -9.98 -17.54 -8.32
CA SER A 444 -9.59 -18.94 -8.52
C SER A 444 -8.16 -19.19 -8.05
N PHE A 445 -7.24 -18.25 -8.31
CA PHE A 445 -5.89 -18.30 -7.75
C PHE A 445 -5.89 -17.97 -6.27
N TRP A 446 -6.47 -16.83 -5.86
CA TRP A 446 -6.38 -16.38 -4.47
C TRP A 446 -6.94 -17.40 -3.47
N VAL A 447 -8.08 -18.02 -3.79
CA VAL A 447 -8.71 -19.05 -2.96
C VAL A 447 -7.96 -20.37 -3.09
N GLY A 448 -7.70 -20.85 -4.32
CA GLY A 448 -7.01 -22.12 -4.56
C GLY A 448 -5.61 -22.17 -3.94
N ALA A 449 -4.83 -21.12 -4.12
CA ALA A 449 -3.47 -21.04 -3.58
C ALA A 449 -3.46 -20.97 -2.04
N ALA A 450 -4.42 -20.27 -1.44
CA ALA A 450 -4.57 -20.24 0.01
C ALA A 450 -4.93 -21.63 0.57
N LEU A 451 -5.83 -22.36 -0.09
CA LEU A 451 -6.17 -23.74 0.30
C LEU A 451 -4.94 -24.66 0.20
N LYS A 452 -4.21 -24.63 -0.93
CA LYS A 452 -2.96 -25.40 -1.09
C LYS A 452 -1.93 -25.06 0.00
N CYS A 453 -1.76 -23.79 0.36
CA CYS A 453 -0.85 -23.37 1.44
C CYS A 453 -1.27 -23.92 2.82
N LEU A 454 -2.57 -24.08 3.07
CA LEU A 454 -3.09 -24.55 4.36
C LEU A 454 -3.12 -26.07 4.48
N GLN A 455 -3.34 -26.78 3.37
CA GLN A 455 -3.76 -28.18 3.39
C GLN A 455 -2.96 -29.10 2.47
N GLY A 456 -2.06 -28.57 1.64
CA GLY A 456 -1.38 -29.34 0.60
C GLY A 456 -2.37 -29.81 -0.47
N ASP A 457 -2.15 -31.01 -1.00
CA ASP A 457 -2.92 -31.57 -2.13
C ASP A 457 -4.21 -32.29 -1.72
N LYS A 458 -4.86 -31.83 -0.65
CA LYS A 458 -6.17 -32.36 -0.28
C LYS A 458 -7.24 -31.82 -1.23
N ASP A 459 -8.02 -32.74 -1.78
CA ASP A 459 -9.15 -32.44 -2.65
C ASP A 459 -10.37 -32.02 -1.82
N LEU A 460 -10.63 -30.71 -1.74
CA LEU A 460 -11.75 -30.13 -0.98
C LEU A 460 -12.67 -29.25 -1.82
N ILE A 461 -12.32 -29.01 -3.08
CA ILE A 461 -13.06 -28.17 -4.02
C ILE A 461 -13.23 -28.96 -5.31
N SER A 462 -14.29 -28.68 -6.06
CA SER A 462 -14.45 -29.33 -7.36
C SER A 462 -13.48 -28.71 -8.38
N GLU A 463 -12.27 -29.28 -8.49
CA GLU A 463 -11.21 -28.80 -9.39
C GLU A 463 -11.66 -28.83 -10.86
N GLU A 464 -12.45 -29.81 -11.30
CA GLU A 464 -13.02 -29.88 -12.65
C GLU A 464 -13.92 -28.69 -12.96
N SER A 465 -14.83 -28.33 -12.06
CA SER A 465 -15.71 -27.17 -12.26
C SER A 465 -14.92 -25.86 -12.32
N CYS A 466 -13.85 -25.75 -11.53
CA CYS A 466 -12.97 -24.59 -11.56
C CYS A 466 -12.21 -24.49 -12.89
N LYS A 467 -11.73 -25.61 -13.43
CA LYS A 467 -11.08 -25.66 -14.75
C LYS A 467 -12.06 -25.26 -15.85
N GLU A 468 -13.28 -25.81 -15.85
CA GLU A 468 -14.30 -25.46 -16.83
C GLU A 468 -14.67 -23.98 -16.76
N PHE A 469 -14.88 -23.44 -15.55
CA PHE A 469 -15.08 -22.01 -15.33
C PHE A 469 -13.95 -21.17 -15.94
N LEU A 470 -12.69 -21.49 -15.64
CA LEU A 470 -11.53 -20.74 -16.14
C LEU A 470 -11.37 -20.85 -17.66
N LEU A 471 -11.58 -22.03 -18.25
CA LEU A 471 -11.51 -22.23 -19.70
C LEU A 471 -12.60 -21.43 -20.43
N ASN A 472 -13.78 -21.28 -19.83
CA ASN A 472 -14.85 -20.40 -20.31
C ASN A 472 -14.50 -18.90 -20.19
N ARG A 473 -13.53 -18.52 -19.37
CA ARG A 473 -13.01 -17.13 -19.23
C ARG A 473 -11.88 -16.81 -20.19
N THR A 474 -11.44 -17.76 -21.02
CA THR A 474 -10.41 -17.51 -22.05
C THR A 474 -10.96 -16.66 -23.19
N HIS A 475 -10.16 -15.74 -23.72
CA HIS A 475 -10.56 -14.87 -24.82
C HIS A 475 -9.97 -15.34 -26.15
N ASN A 476 -10.66 -15.06 -27.27
CA ASN A 476 -10.27 -15.49 -28.62
C ASN A 476 -8.91 -14.97 -29.09
N ILE A 477 -8.39 -13.90 -28.50
CA ILE A 477 -7.06 -13.32 -28.80
C ILE A 477 -5.96 -13.87 -27.89
N GLY A 478 -6.29 -14.82 -27.01
CA GLY A 478 -5.51 -15.17 -25.84
C GLY A 478 -5.80 -14.25 -24.65
N GLY A 479 -5.34 -14.69 -23.49
CA GLY A 479 -5.61 -14.05 -22.19
C GLY A 479 -6.95 -14.48 -21.58
N PHE A 480 -7.21 -14.02 -20.37
CA PHE A 480 -8.42 -14.28 -19.60
C PHE A 480 -9.13 -12.98 -19.30
N ILE A 481 -10.46 -13.00 -19.38
CA ILE A 481 -11.32 -11.90 -18.94
C ILE A 481 -11.53 -11.98 -17.42
N LYS A 482 -11.80 -10.85 -16.78
CA LYS A 482 -12.19 -10.80 -15.37
C LYS A 482 -13.60 -11.35 -15.15
N SER A 483 -14.54 -10.84 -15.94
CA SER A 483 -15.98 -11.13 -15.90
C SER A 483 -16.55 -11.09 -17.32
N GLU A 484 -17.77 -11.58 -17.52
CA GLU A 484 -18.42 -11.59 -18.84
C GLU A 484 -18.54 -10.20 -19.45
N GLY A 485 -18.28 -10.10 -20.75
CA GLY A 485 -18.35 -8.85 -21.50
C GLY A 485 -17.13 -7.94 -21.36
N GLU A 486 -16.14 -8.29 -20.53
CA GLU A 486 -14.88 -7.54 -20.42
C GLU A 486 -13.81 -8.02 -21.41
N TYR A 487 -12.79 -7.20 -21.65
CA TYR A 487 -11.61 -7.57 -22.44
C TYR A 487 -10.56 -8.26 -21.56
N PRO A 488 -9.69 -9.13 -22.14
CA PRO A 488 -8.65 -9.78 -21.38
C PRO A 488 -7.52 -8.80 -21.01
N ASP A 489 -7.03 -8.91 -19.78
CA ASP A 489 -5.86 -8.17 -19.29
C ASP A 489 -4.76 -9.11 -18.75
N VAL A 490 -3.54 -8.59 -18.62
CA VAL A 490 -2.37 -9.39 -18.24
C VAL A 490 -2.48 -9.96 -16.83
N MET A 491 -3.18 -9.27 -15.91
CA MET A 491 -3.28 -9.67 -14.51
C MET A 491 -4.23 -10.86 -14.35
N HIS A 492 -5.46 -10.75 -14.87
CA HIS A 492 -6.39 -11.89 -14.87
C HIS A 492 -5.89 -13.03 -15.76
N SER A 493 -5.17 -12.74 -16.83
CA SER A 493 -4.54 -13.78 -17.65
C SER A 493 -3.50 -14.58 -16.87
N TYR A 494 -2.63 -13.90 -16.13
CA TYR A 494 -1.67 -14.56 -15.26
C TYR A 494 -2.37 -15.36 -14.16
N PHE A 495 -3.32 -14.76 -13.43
CA PHE A 495 -3.99 -15.47 -12.34
C PHE A 495 -4.88 -16.62 -12.82
N GLY A 496 -5.47 -16.54 -14.03
CA GLY A 496 -6.19 -17.64 -14.66
C GLY A 496 -5.26 -18.83 -14.95
N LEU A 497 -4.09 -18.56 -15.55
CA LEU A 497 -3.07 -19.59 -15.79
C LEU A 497 -2.52 -20.18 -14.49
N ALA A 498 -2.24 -19.32 -13.49
CA ALA A 498 -1.78 -19.75 -12.18
C ALA A 498 -2.82 -20.62 -11.46
N ALA A 499 -4.10 -20.29 -11.57
CA ALA A 499 -5.19 -21.10 -11.02
C ALA A 499 -5.34 -22.45 -11.75
N LEU A 500 -5.28 -22.46 -13.08
CA LEU A 500 -5.28 -23.71 -13.85
C LEU A 500 -4.10 -24.62 -13.47
N SER A 501 -2.92 -24.04 -13.24
CA SER A 501 -1.75 -24.77 -12.73
C SER A 501 -2.01 -25.39 -11.34
N ILE A 502 -2.67 -24.65 -10.43
CA ILE A 502 -3.06 -25.15 -9.10
C ILE A 502 -4.02 -26.34 -9.18
N PHE A 503 -4.97 -26.30 -10.14
CA PHE A 503 -5.99 -27.34 -10.35
C PHE A 503 -5.55 -28.46 -11.31
N GLY A 504 -4.26 -28.53 -11.60
CA GLY A 504 -3.66 -29.62 -12.38
C GLY A 504 -4.07 -29.66 -13.85
N GLU A 505 -4.31 -28.50 -14.48
CA GLU A 505 -4.52 -28.45 -15.93
C GLU A 505 -3.27 -28.92 -16.67
N ASN A 506 -3.48 -29.70 -17.72
CA ASN A 506 -2.38 -30.27 -18.49
C ASN A 506 -1.60 -29.19 -19.25
N ASN A 507 -0.33 -29.46 -19.55
CA ASN A 507 0.55 -28.58 -20.34
C ASN A 507 0.90 -27.23 -19.68
N LEU A 508 0.67 -27.09 -18.38
CA LEU A 508 1.20 -25.98 -17.57
C LEU A 508 2.29 -26.48 -16.63
N LEU A 509 3.28 -25.62 -16.35
CA LEU A 509 4.22 -25.87 -15.28
C LEU A 509 3.52 -25.72 -13.93
N GLU A 510 3.93 -26.56 -12.97
CA GLU A 510 3.43 -26.51 -11.60
C GLU A 510 3.89 -25.22 -10.91
N ILE A 511 2.95 -24.52 -10.25
CA ILE A 511 3.22 -23.28 -9.52
C ILE A 511 3.52 -23.55 -8.05
N GLU A 512 4.38 -22.73 -7.43
CA GLU A 512 4.54 -22.65 -5.98
C GLU A 512 3.44 -21.72 -5.40
N PRO A 513 2.42 -22.26 -4.72
CA PRO A 513 1.26 -21.46 -4.32
C PRO A 513 1.61 -20.27 -3.42
N ALA A 514 2.63 -20.39 -2.56
CA ALA A 514 3.00 -19.31 -1.65
C ALA A 514 3.79 -18.17 -2.34
N LEU A 515 4.44 -18.43 -3.48
CA LEU A 515 5.28 -17.46 -4.20
C LEU A 515 4.73 -17.04 -5.56
N GLY A 516 3.69 -17.69 -6.08
CA GLY A 516 3.10 -17.30 -7.37
C GLY A 516 4.11 -17.32 -8.53
N ILE A 517 5.05 -18.26 -8.54
CA ILE A 517 5.97 -18.50 -9.66
C ILE A 517 6.11 -20.01 -9.88
N SER A 518 6.56 -20.45 -11.06
CA SER A 518 6.69 -21.88 -11.32
C SER A 518 7.68 -22.54 -10.34
N LYS A 519 7.39 -23.76 -9.90
CA LYS A 519 8.31 -24.55 -9.07
C LYS A 519 9.65 -24.79 -9.79
N SER A 520 9.62 -24.86 -11.12
CA SER A 520 10.83 -25.03 -11.93
C SER A 520 11.80 -23.85 -11.80
N SER A 521 11.27 -22.62 -11.66
CA SER A 521 12.05 -21.39 -11.48
C SER A 521 12.71 -21.33 -10.09
N LEU A 522 12.17 -22.02 -9.08
CA LEU A 522 12.77 -22.10 -7.75
C LEU A 522 14.11 -22.86 -7.71
N LEU A 523 14.45 -23.64 -8.75
CA LEU A 523 15.79 -24.21 -8.86
C LEU A 523 16.87 -23.12 -8.92
N GLY A 524 16.54 -21.94 -9.47
CA GLY A 524 17.42 -20.77 -9.47
C GLY A 524 17.70 -20.21 -8.07
N LEU A 525 16.80 -20.41 -7.10
CA LEU A 525 17.01 -19.97 -5.71
C LEU A 525 18.14 -20.72 -4.99
N LYS A 526 18.44 -21.96 -5.39
CA LYS A 526 19.54 -22.71 -4.77
C LYS A 526 20.89 -22.04 -5.04
N MET A 527 21.08 -21.48 -6.24
CA MET A 527 22.28 -20.74 -6.64
C MET A 527 22.49 -19.45 -5.81
N LEU A 528 21.41 -18.82 -5.37
CA LEU A 528 21.42 -17.63 -4.50
C LEU A 528 21.81 -17.92 -3.05
N ASN A 529 21.57 -19.14 -2.59
CA ASN A 529 21.74 -19.55 -1.19
C ASN A 529 23.07 -20.26 -0.90
N GLU A 530 23.84 -20.57 -1.94
CA GLU A 530 25.17 -21.19 -1.87
C GLU A 530 26.32 -20.15 -1.90
N ASN A 531 26.01 -18.88 -2.19
CA ASN A 531 26.92 -17.73 -2.13
C ASN A 531 26.46 -16.72 -1.07
#